data_AF-G5GDP4-F1
#
_entry.id   AF-G5GDP4-F1
#
_cell.length_a   1.000
_cell.length_b   1.000
_cell.length_c   1.000
_cell.angle_alpha   90.00
_cell.angle_beta   90.00
_cell.angle_gamma   90.00
#
_symmetry.space_group_name_H-M   'P 1'
#
loop_
_entity.id
_entity.type
_entity.pdbx_description
1 polymer ?
#
loop_
_entity_poly.entity_id
_entity_poly.type
_entity_poly.pdbx_seq_one_letter_code
_entity_poly.pdbx_strand_id
1 'polypeptide(L)' 'MKLVSKVTEIYCIADDFCKEYHLELNKTSLSLSNPSANSPKHRKRKGRMSDAEMITILILFHSNTFRNFKTFTISSMFCR' A
#
# COMPACT_ATOMS: atom_id res chain seq x y z
N MET A 1 4.39 -17.18 20.52
CA MET A 1 4.88 -16.68 19.21
C MET A 1 4.62 -15.19 19.13
N LYS A 2 5.67 -14.36 18.96
CA LYS A 2 5.57 -12.90 19.06
C LYS A 2 4.77 -12.34 17.86
N LEU A 3 3.74 -11.55 18.13
CA LEU A 3 2.89 -10.88 17.11
C LEU A 3 3.72 -10.13 16.05
N VAL A 4 4.85 -9.56 16.47
CA VAL A 4 5.84 -8.88 15.64
C VAL A 4 6.33 -9.76 14.47
N SER A 5 6.51 -11.06 14.70
CA SER A 5 7.01 -11.98 13.66
C SER A 5 6.00 -12.19 12.54
N LYS A 6 4.71 -12.30 12.86
CA LYS A 6 3.65 -12.49 11.85
C LYS A 6 3.41 -11.22 11.02
N VAL A 7 3.46 -10.04 11.66
CA VAL A 7 3.34 -8.77 10.94
C VAL A 7 4.51 -8.57 9.98
N THR A 8 5.73 -8.91 10.42
CA THR A 8 6.93 -8.81 9.59
C THR A 8 6.85 -9.76 8.39
N GLU A 9 6.37 -11.00 8.60
CA GLU A 9 6.18 -11.98 7.53
C GLU A 9 5.19 -11.48 6.46
N ILE A 10 4.03 -10.96 6.88
CA ILE A 10 3.04 -10.38 5.95
C ILE A 10 3.64 -9.18 5.19
N TYR A 11 4.38 -8.32 5.89
CA TYR A 11 5.03 -7.17 5.26
C TYR A 11 6.05 -7.59 4.20
N CYS A 12 6.90 -8.58 4.50
CA CYS A 12 7.88 -9.09 3.53
C CYS A 12 7.21 -9.64 2.26
N ILE A 13 6.11 -10.39 2.41
CA ILE A 13 5.35 -10.90 1.27
C ILE A 13 4.74 -9.75 0.45
N ALA A 14 4.17 -8.74 1.12
CA ALA A 14 3.59 -7.57 0.46
C ALA A 14 4.65 -6.73 -0.28
N ASP A 15 5.83 -6.54 0.32
CA ASP A 15 6.94 -5.81 -0.28
C ASP A 15 7.48 -6.51 -1.53
N ASP A 16 7.66 -7.83 -1.48
CA ASP A 16 8.10 -8.60 -2.65
C ASP A 16 7.05 -8.61 -3.77
N PHE A 17 5.76 -8.71 -3.42
CA PHE A 17 4.66 -8.54 -4.37
C PHE A 17 4.69 -7.16 -5.05
N CYS A 18 4.84 -6.07 -4.28
CA CYS A 18 4.88 -4.71 -4.82
C CYS A 18 6.03 -4.50 -5.81
N LYS A 19 7.22 -5.07 -5.54
CA LYS A 19 8.37 -4.98 -6.46
C LYS A 19 8.05 -5.58 -7.83
N GLU A 20 7.48 -6.78 -7.84
CA GLU A 20 7.11 -7.47 -9.09
C GLU A 20 5.95 -6.74 -9.79
N TYR A 21 4.95 -6.31 -9.02
CA TYR A 21 3.79 -5.58 -9.54
C TYR A 21 4.20 -4.27 -10.23
N HIS A 22 5.09 -3.48 -9.63
CA HIS A 22 5.58 -2.26 -10.27
C HIS A 22 6.40 -2.55 -11.53
N LEU A 23 7.17 -3.64 -11.54
CA LEU A 23 7.93 -4.07 -12.70
C LEU A 23 6.99 -4.41 -13.87
N GLU A 24 5.90 -5.13 -13.60
CA GLU A 24 4.85 -5.43 -14.59
C GLU A 24 4.07 -4.18 -15.03
N LEU A 25 3.65 -3.32 -14.10
CA LEU A 25 2.95 -2.07 -14.42
C LEU A 25 3.77 -1.17 -15.34
N ASN A 26 5.08 -1.05 -15.09
CA ASN A 26 5.95 -0.23 -15.91
C ASN A 26 6.10 -0.78 -17.33
N LYS A 27 6.01 -2.11 -17.53
CA LYS A 27 5.96 -2.74 -18.85
C LYS A 27 4.64 -2.45 -19.57
N THR A 28 3.51 -2.47 -18.85
CA THR A 28 2.16 -2.29 -19.43
C THR A 28 1.78 -0.81 -19.64
N SER A 29 2.39 0.13 -18.92
CA SER A 29 2.03 1.57 -18.94
C SER A 29 2.34 2.33 -20.25
N LEU A 30 2.74 1.64 -21.33
CA LEU A 30 3.10 2.24 -22.62
C LEU A 30 1.93 2.82 -23.46
N SER A 31 0.72 3.04 -22.92
CA SER A 31 -0.44 3.43 -23.77
C SER A 31 -1.30 4.62 -23.31
N LEU A 32 -0.88 5.44 -22.36
CA LEU A 32 -1.66 6.64 -21.96
C LEU A 32 -0.89 7.96 -22.08
N SER A 33 0.06 8.06 -23.01
CA SER A 33 0.76 9.31 -23.33
C SER A 33 0.13 10.04 -24.52
N ASN A 34 -1.16 10.34 -24.45
CA ASN A 34 -1.73 11.47 -25.19
C ASN A 34 -2.45 12.35 -24.17
N PRO A 35 -1.70 13.20 -23.43
CA PRO A 35 -2.33 14.17 -22.56
C PRO A 35 -3.09 15.18 -23.43
N SER A 36 -4.39 14.99 -23.58
CA SER A 36 -5.27 16.05 -24.04
C SER A 36 -5.08 17.25 -23.11
N ALA A 37 -5.00 18.45 -23.70
CA ALA A 37 -4.77 19.73 -23.01
C ALA A 37 -5.78 20.03 -21.89
N ASN A 38 -6.86 19.25 -21.80
CA ASN A 38 -7.94 19.37 -20.81
C ASN A 38 -7.91 18.32 -19.69
N SER A 39 -6.83 17.53 -19.57
CA SER A 39 -6.73 16.57 -18.45
C SER A 39 -6.59 17.31 -17.11
N PRO A 40 -7.42 16.98 -16.09
CA PRO A 40 -7.33 17.63 -14.78
C PRO A 40 -5.93 17.49 -14.20
N LYS A 41 -5.31 18.62 -13.80
CA LYS A 41 -4.01 18.62 -13.11
C LYS A 41 -4.15 17.92 -11.76
N HIS A 42 -3.92 16.61 -11.73
CA HIS A 42 -3.95 15.84 -10.50
C HIS A 42 -2.77 16.26 -9.61
N ARG A 43 -3.04 16.49 -8.32
CA ARG A 43 -2.00 16.86 -7.35
C ARG A 43 -1.01 15.70 -7.18
N LYS A 44 0.21 15.83 -7.72
CA LYS A 44 1.27 14.83 -7.59
C LYS A 44 1.99 14.92 -6.24
N ARG A 45 1.25 14.83 -5.12
CA ARG A 45 1.89 14.69 -3.80
C ARG A 45 2.23 13.22 -3.60
N LYS A 46 3.52 12.88 -3.43
CA LYS A 46 3.92 11.55 -2.97
C LYS A 46 3.31 11.32 -1.58
N GLY A 47 2.58 10.23 -1.42
CA GLY A 47 2.12 9.76 -0.11
C GLY A 47 3.32 9.49 0.80
N ARG A 48 3.12 9.54 2.12
CA ARG A 48 4.15 9.20 3.10
C ARG A 48 4.31 7.68 3.30
N MET A 49 3.31 6.91 2.90
CA MET A 49 3.20 5.46 3.11
C MET A 49 3.42 4.74 1.78
N SER A 50 4.21 3.68 1.80
CA SER A 50 4.46 2.80 0.67
C SER A 50 3.27 1.89 0.39
N ASP A 51 3.20 1.35 -0.83
CA ASP A 51 2.15 0.42 -1.24
C ASP A 51 2.22 -0.90 -0.44
N ALA A 52 3.42 -1.35 -0.07
CA ALA A 52 3.62 -2.50 0.80
C ALA A 52 3.04 -2.28 2.21
N GLU A 53 3.24 -1.09 2.80
CA GLU A 53 2.64 -0.71 4.08
C GLU A 53 1.11 -0.64 3.98
N MET A 54 0.56 -0.07 2.91
CA MET A 54 -0.89 -0.06 2.64
C MET A 54 -1.46 -1.47 2.61
N ILE A 55 -0.88 -2.36 1.80
CA ILE A 55 -1.37 -3.74 1.62
C ILE A 55 -1.28 -4.51 2.95
N THR A 56 -0.18 -4.34 3.68
CA THR A 56 0.00 -4.96 4.99
C THR A 56 -1.07 -4.51 5.98
N ILE A 57 -1.35 -3.21 6.04
CA ILE A 57 -2.43 -2.65 6.88
C ILE A 57 -3.79 -3.24 6.49
N LEU A 58 -4.09 -3.35 5.20
CA LEU A 58 -5.35 -3.92 4.71
C LEU A 58 -5.53 -5.39 5.10
N ILE A 59 -4.48 -6.20 4.93
CA ILE A 59 -4.48 -7.62 5.32
C ILE A 59 -4.69 -7.75 6.83
N LEU A 60 -3.91 -7.02 7.63
CA LEU A 60 -4.02 -7.06 9.09
C LEU A 60 -5.38 -6.57 9.60
N PHE A 61 -5.95 -5.55 8.95
CA PHE A 61 -7.28 -5.05 9.28
C PHE A 61 -8.36 -6.10 9.03
N HIS A 62 -8.31 -6.76 7.87
CA HIS A 62 -9.26 -7.80 7.50
C HIS A 62 -9.13 -9.04 8.39
N SER A 63 -7.90 -9.48 8.66
CA SER A 63 -7.63 -10.68 9.48
C SER A 63 -8.00 -10.51 10.95
N ASN A 64 -7.99 -9.29 11.50
CA ASN A 64 -8.22 -9.05 12.92
C ASN A 64 -9.66 -8.60 13.24
N THR A 65 -10.60 -8.64 12.28
CA THR A 65 -12.03 -8.31 12.50
C THR A 65 -12.28 -6.94 13.15
N PHE A 66 -11.39 -5.97 12.95
CA PHE A 66 -11.57 -4.63 13.49
C PHE A 66 -12.75 -3.95 12.79
N ARG A 67 -13.70 -3.42 13.57
CA ARG A 67 -14.90 -2.73 13.02
C ARG A 67 -14.60 -1.37 12.41
N ASN A 68 -13.51 -0.71 12.80
CA ASN A 68 -13.18 0.65 12.36
C ASN A 68 -11.68 0.81 12.08
N PHE A 69 -11.34 1.36 10.91
CA PHE A 69 -9.96 1.69 10.53
C PHE A 69 -9.31 2.68 11.51
N LYS A 70 -10.10 3.62 12.06
CA LYS A 70 -9.62 4.63 13.01
C LYS A 70 -9.10 4.01 14.32
N THR A 71 -9.78 2.99 14.84
CA THR A 71 -9.31 2.24 16.02
C THR A 71 -8.10 1.38 15.70
N PHE A 72 -8.01 0.85 14.48
CA PHE A 72 -6.83 0.10 14.04
C PHE A 72 -5.60 1.01 13.98
N THR A 73 -5.68 2.15 13.29
CA THR A 73 -4.53 3.07 13.12
C THR A 73 -4.08 3.74 14.41
N ILE A 74 -5.00 4.05 15.34
CA ILE A 74 -4.66 4.61 16.66
C ILE A 74 -4.02 3.55 17.57
N SER A 75 -4.52 2.30 17.54
CA SER A 75 -4.02 1.23 18.41
C SER A 75 -2.73 0.57 17.89
N SER A 76 -2.49 0.57 16.58
CA SER A 76 -1.37 -0.14 15.97
C SER A 76 -0.16 0.74 15.63
N MET A 77 -0.24 2.05 15.92
CA MET A 77 0.77 3.09 15.73
C MET A 77 2.13 2.61 15.18
N PHE A 78 2.14 2.26 13.89
CA PHE A 78 3.32 2.30 13.03
C PHE A 78 3.36 3.74 12.52
N CYS A 79 3.78 4.67 13.40
CA CYS A 79 3.97 6.06 13.04
C CYS A 79 5.48 6.34 13.03
N ARG A 80 6.07 6.21 11.84
CA ARG A 80 7.22 7.00 11.38
C ARG A 80 6.99 7.36 9.92
#